data_AF-A0A966MT23-F1
#
_entry.id   AF-A0A966MT23-F1
#
_cell.length_a   1.000
_cell.length_b   1.000
_cell.length_c   1.000
_cell.angle_alpha   90.00
_cell.angle_beta   90.00
_cell.angle_gamma   90.00
#
_symmetry.space_group_name_H-M   'P 1'
#
loop_
_entity.id
_entity.type
_entity.pdbx_description
1 polymer ?
#
loop_
_entity_poly.entity_id
_entity_poly.type
_entity_poly.pdbx_seq_one_letter_code
_entity_poly.pdbx_strand_id
1 'polypeptide(L)'
;MAEKNFLSWVGFKGEEESSAKPLTTGSASVERIRELESQLAELRSRRDITSLSKEEFEILATETAMSIIRTAQQREAKANASAERVLNESKKNAAAALESAEAKAKSTLAAAESRGRKYIEAAEADASDIVATAEREGEDLLAARKREANTTVSNAKREAERMVQTATTEITEYRSWLSQVISEAERLYRIQSQSLDAAENAINQSRQRLDSAFNRLSDLQRQVNDAIRPDGTPTGDSKVVARIAAAQESGAAKSSEKKTAQKSATQKKSKKAQSKRRR
;
A
#
# COMPACT_ATOMS: atom_id res chain seq x y z
N MET A 1 28.91 -66.54 -21.86
CA MET A 1 28.15 -67.68 -21.29
C MET A 1 26.78 -67.21 -20.80
N ALA A 2 25.77 -67.10 -21.67
CA ALA A 2 24.37 -66.88 -21.25
C ALA A 2 23.29 -67.20 -22.33
N GLU A 3 23.60 -67.89 -23.42
CA GLU A 3 22.62 -68.16 -24.50
C GLU A 3 21.81 -69.46 -24.31
N LYS A 4 22.12 -70.29 -23.30
CA LYS A 4 21.55 -71.63 -23.16
C LYS A 4 20.16 -71.72 -22.50
N ASN A 5 19.59 -70.59 -22.04
CA ASN A 5 18.31 -70.60 -21.31
C ASN A 5 17.12 -70.05 -22.11
N PHE A 6 17.30 -69.59 -23.35
CA PHE A 6 16.21 -68.98 -24.11
C PHE A 6 15.33 -70.00 -24.86
N LEU A 7 15.89 -71.17 -25.23
CA LEU A 7 15.21 -72.17 -26.05
C LEU A 7 14.27 -73.12 -25.28
N SER A 8 14.37 -73.21 -23.95
CA SER A 8 13.51 -74.08 -23.14
C SER A 8 12.16 -73.46 -22.78
N TRP A 9 12.00 -72.14 -22.89
CA TRP A 9 10.75 -71.44 -22.56
C TRP A 9 9.75 -71.38 -23.74
N VAL A 10 10.24 -71.53 -24.98
CA VAL A 10 9.40 -71.53 -26.19
C VAL A 10 8.88 -72.93 -26.56
N GLY A 11 8.94 -73.90 -25.63
CA GLY A 11 8.31 -75.21 -25.81
C GLY A 11 8.93 -76.08 -26.92
N PHE A 12 10.11 -75.73 -27.42
CA PHE A 12 10.79 -76.51 -28.45
C PHE A 12 11.57 -77.66 -27.79
N LYS A 13 10.91 -78.81 -27.60
CA LYS A 13 11.60 -80.08 -27.36
C LYS A 13 12.10 -80.59 -28.71
N GLY A 14 13.42 -80.58 -28.90
CA GLY A 14 14.03 -81.31 -29.99
C GLY A 14 13.61 -82.79 -29.92
N GLU A 15 13.03 -83.27 -31.01
CA GLU A 15 12.88 -84.70 -31.26
C GLU A 15 14.27 -85.32 -31.33
N GLU A 16 14.59 -86.18 -30.38
CA GLU A 16 15.56 -87.24 -30.58
C GLU A 16 14.81 -88.56 -30.73
N GLU A 17 14.92 -89.12 -31.93
CA GLU A 17 14.68 -90.51 -32.25
C GLU A 17 15.28 -91.41 -31.18
N SER A 18 14.44 -92.24 -30.56
CA SER A 18 14.92 -93.39 -29.83
C SER A 18 14.04 -94.59 -30.12
N SER A 19 14.64 -95.47 -30.92
CA SER A 19 14.46 -96.92 -30.91
C SER A 19 13.16 -97.47 -31.49
N ALA A 20 13.25 -97.80 -32.78
CA ALA A 20 12.72 -99.04 -33.31
C ALA A 20 12.84 -100.18 -32.28
N LYS A 21 11.69 -100.62 -31.73
CA LYS A 21 11.62 -101.89 -31.01
C LYS A 21 11.60 -103.02 -32.03
N PRO A 22 12.37 -104.12 -31.82
CA PRO A 22 12.26 -105.29 -32.66
C PRO A 22 10.86 -105.88 -32.51
N LEU A 23 10.21 -106.16 -33.64
CA LEU A 23 8.94 -106.86 -33.68
C LEU A 23 9.16 -108.30 -33.17
N THR A 24 8.81 -108.56 -31.90
CA THR A 24 8.77 -109.91 -31.36
C THR A 24 7.62 -110.65 -32.04
N THR A 25 7.94 -111.46 -33.05
CA THR A 25 7.04 -112.12 -34.01
C THR A 25 6.12 -113.21 -33.41
N GLY A 26 5.96 -113.28 -32.08
CA GLY A 26 5.12 -114.27 -31.40
C GLY A 26 3.93 -113.72 -30.60
N SER A 27 4.04 -112.57 -29.92
CA SER A 27 2.96 -112.02 -29.09
C SER A 27 2.08 -111.02 -29.83
N ALA A 28 2.70 -110.13 -30.62
CA ALA A 28 1.99 -109.16 -31.44
C ALA A 28 1.15 -109.82 -32.54
N SER A 29 1.60 -110.98 -33.05
CA SER A 29 0.84 -111.80 -34.00
C SER A 29 -0.36 -112.47 -33.34
N VAL A 30 -0.23 -112.98 -32.11
CA VAL A 30 -1.34 -113.61 -31.36
C VAL A 30 -2.36 -112.59 -30.85
N GLU A 31 -1.92 -111.43 -30.37
CA GLU A 31 -2.81 -110.32 -30.02
C GLU A 31 -3.53 -109.78 -31.25
N ARG A 32 -2.81 -109.66 -32.38
CA ARG A 32 -3.43 -109.29 -33.66
C ARG A 32 -4.41 -110.35 -34.15
N ILE A 33 -4.14 -111.64 -33.93
CA ILE A 33 -5.08 -112.72 -34.25
C ILE A 33 -6.32 -112.62 -33.36
N ARG A 34 -6.19 -112.39 -32.05
CA ARG A 34 -7.36 -112.16 -31.17
C ARG A 34 -8.17 -110.94 -31.55
N GLU A 35 -7.50 -109.84 -31.87
CA GLU A 35 -8.13 -108.60 -32.37
C GLU A 35 -8.87 -108.88 -33.69
N LEU A 36 -8.24 -109.61 -34.62
CA LEU A 36 -8.86 -110.01 -35.89
C LEU A 36 -9.98 -111.02 -35.70
N GLU A 37 -9.89 -111.96 -34.77
CA GLU A 37 -10.95 -112.91 -34.42
C GLU A 37 -12.14 -112.18 -33.78
N SER A 38 -11.89 -111.21 -32.91
CA SER A 38 -12.90 -110.30 -32.36
C SER A 38 -13.58 -109.51 -33.47
N GLN A 39 -12.80 -108.88 -34.36
CA GLN A 39 -13.32 -108.14 -35.51
C GLN A 39 -14.07 -109.06 -36.49
N LEU A 40 -13.64 -110.32 -36.67
CA LEU A 40 -14.29 -111.28 -37.55
C LEU A 40 -15.57 -111.86 -36.92
N ALA A 41 -15.61 -112.02 -35.60
CA ALA A 41 -16.81 -112.33 -34.85
C ALA A 41 -17.81 -111.16 -34.89
N GLU A 42 -17.34 -109.92 -34.77
CA GLU A 42 -18.15 -108.71 -34.93
C GLU A 42 -18.67 -108.58 -36.36
N LEU A 43 -17.83 -108.84 -37.37
CA LEU A 43 -18.24 -108.83 -38.78
C LEU A 43 -19.21 -109.95 -39.11
N ARG A 44 -19.07 -111.15 -38.51
CA ARG A 44 -20.05 -112.24 -38.64
C ARG A 44 -21.37 -111.89 -37.95
N SER A 45 -21.31 -111.30 -36.75
CA SER A 45 -22.48 -110.77 -36.04
C SER A 45 -23.21 -109.67 -36.82
N ARG A 46 -22.47 -108.81 -37.54
CA ARG A 46 -23.03 -107.78 -38.42
C ARG A 46 -23.63 -108.33 -39.72
N ARG A 47 -23.38 -109.59 -40.10
CA ARG A 47 -23.78 -110.16 -41.41
C ARG A 47 -25.05 -111.00 -41.38
N ASP A 48 -25.49 -111.50 -40.21
CA ASP A 48 -26.72 -112.30 -40.07
C ASP A 48 -27.99 -111.45 -39.91
N ILE A 49 -28.05 -110.27 -40.51
CA ILE A 49 -29.26 -109.42 -40.48
C ILE A 49 -30.31 -109.95 -41.47
N THR A 50 -29.86 -110.66 -42.51
CA THR A 50 -30.72 -111.16 -43.60
C THR A 50 -31.49 -112.44 -43.26
N SER A 51 -31.19 -113.09 -42.14
CA SER A 51 -31.84 -114.32 -41.65
C SER A 51 -32.73 -114.09 -40.43
N LEU A 52 -32.79 -112.87 -39.90
CA LEU A 52 -33.69 -112.51 -38.79
C LEU A 52 -35.16 -112.50 -39.25
N SER A 53 -36.05 -112.98 -38.40
CA SER A 53 -37.47 -112.75 -38.57
C SER A 53 -37.79 -111.25 -38.40
N LYS A 54 -38.94 -110.81 -38.95
CA LYS A 54 -39.36 -109.41 -38.89
C LYS A 54 -39.40 -108.88 -37.44
N GLU A 55 -39.85 -109.70 -36.48
CA GLU A 55 -39.92 -109.33 -35.07
C GLU A 55 -38.52 -109.19 -34.43
N GLU A 56 -37.60 -110.10 -34.73
CA GLU A 56 -36.22 -110.01 -34.22
C GLU A 56 -35.50 -108.78 -34.78
N PHE A 57 -35.76 -108.42 -36.04
CA PHE A 57 -35.17 -107.23 -36.66
C PHE A 57 -35.71 -105.94 -36.02
N GLU A 58 -37.02 -105.88 -35.74
CA GLU A 58 -37.64 -104.76 -35.03
C GLU A 58 -37.12 -104.64 -33.59
N ILE A 59 -36.91 -105.75 -32.88
CA ILE A 59 -36.31 -105.77 -31.54
C ILE A 59 -34.85 -105.27 -31.58
N LEU A 60 -34.03 -105.77 -32.51
CA LEU A 60 -32.65 -105.32 -32.66
C LEU A 60 -32.56 -103.83 -33.03
N ALA A 61 -33.44 -103.36 -33.89
CA ALA A 61 -33.53 -101.96 -34.28
C ALA A 61 -33.93 -101.06 -33.09
N THR A 62 -34.91 -101.48 -32.29
CA THR A 62 -35.35 -100.73 -31.10
C THR A 62 -34.30 -100.76 -30.00
N GLU A 63 -33.60 -101.87 -29.78
CA GLU A 63 -32.48 -101.98 -28.84
C GLU A 63 -31.30 -101.09 -29.26
N THR A 64 -30.96 -101.11 -30.56
CA THR A 64 -29.91 -100.24 -31.13
C THR A 64 -30.29 -98.76 -31.00
N ALA A 65 -31.54 -98.39 -31.33
CA ALA A 65 -32.03 -97.03 -31.17
C ALA A 65 -31.99 -96.59 -29.69
N MET A 66 -32.38 -97.46 -28.76
CA MET A 66 -32.37 -97.16 -27.33
C MET A 66 -30.94 -97.03 -26.79
N SER A 67 -30.00 -97.82 -27.27
CA SER A 67 -28.57 -97.70 -26.96
C SER A 67 -27.97 -96.38 -27.46
N ILE A 68 -28.32 -95.95 -28.69
CA ILE A 68 -27.93 -94.65 -29.25
C ILE A 68 -28.52 -93.49 -28.43
N ILE A 69 -29.80 -93.58 -28.05
CA ILE A 69 -30.45 -92.56 -27.20
C ILE A 69 -29.74 -92.48 -25.85
N ARG A 70 -29.43 -93.61 -25.21
CA ARG A 70 -28.76 -93.64 -23.90
C ARG A 70 -27.36 -93.05 -23.97
N THR A 71 -26.59 -93.35 -25.01
CA THR A 71 -25.26 -92.76 -25.22
C THR A 71 -25.34 -91.27 -25.55
N ALA A 72 -26.34 -90.83 -26.33
CA ALA A 72 -26.59 -89.41 -26.59
C ALA A 72 -26.96 -88.64 -25.31
N GLN A 73 -27.90 -89.17 -24.50
CA GLN A 73 -28.30 -88.60 -23.22
C GLN A 73 -27.13 -88.51 -22.24
N GLN A 74 -26.27 -89.54 -22.18
CA GLN A 74 -25.08 -89.52 -21.32
C GLN A 74 -24.06 -88.47 -21.78
N ARG A 75 -23.90 -88.30 -23.10
CA ARG A 75 -23.04 -87.26 -23.67
C ARG A 75 -23.60 -85.87 -23.39
N GLU A 76 -24.91 -85.68 -23.51
CA GLU A 76 -25.61 -84.43 -23.19
C GLU A 76 -25.49 -84.08 -21.70
N ALA A 77 -25.74 -85.03 -20.80
CA ALA A 77 -25.59 -84.83 -19.36
C ALA A 77 -24.15 -84.44 -18.98
N LYS A 78 -23.14 -85.08 -19.58
CA LYS A 78 -21.73 -84.74 -19.35
C LYS A 78 -21.37 -83.36 -19.90
N ALA A 79 -21.88 -83.00 -21.08
CA ALA A 79 -21.68 -81.68 -21.68
C ALA A 79 -22.33 -80.59 -20.81
N ASN A 80 -23.59 -80.78 -20.38
CA ASN A 80 -24.30 -79.85 -19.51
C ASN A 80 -23.58 -79.66 -18.17
N ALA A 81 -23.15 -80.74 -17.52
CA ALA A 81 -22.38 -80.65 -16.27
C ALA A 81 -21.05 -79.88 -16.47
N SER A 82 -20.37 -80.06 -17.61
CA SER A 82 -19.16 -79.29 -17.92
C SER A 82 -19.45 -77.81 -18.16
N ALA A 83 -20.55 -77.50 -18.86
CA ALA A 83 -20.96 -76.12 -19.14
C ALA A 83 -21.37 -75.39 -17.85
N GLU A 84 -22.14 -76.03 -16.97
CA GLU A 84 -22.50 -75.47 -15.67
C GLU A 84 -21.28 -75.21 -14.79
N ARG A 85 -20.30 -76.13 -14.80
CA ARG A 85 -19.05 -75.94 -14.06
C ARG A 85 -18.28 -74.72 -14.58
N VAL A 86 -18.10 -74.60 -15.89
CA VAL A 86 -17.43 -73.45 -16.53
C VAL A 86 -18.18 -72.14 -16.26
N LEU A 87 -19.51 -72.15 -16.32
CA LEU A 87 -20.33 -70.98 -16.02
C LEU A 87 -20.19 -70.54 -14.57
N ASN A 88 -20.22 -71.47 -13.61
CA ASN A 88 -20.08 -71.15 -12.19
C ASN A 88 -18.67 -70.64 -11.87
N GLU A 89 -17.64 -71.25 -12.46
CA GLU A 89 -16.26 -70.79 -12.32
C GLU A 89 -16.06 -69.41 -12.94
N SER A 90 -16.63 -69.17 -14.13
CA SER A 90 -16.60 -67.87 -14.79
C SER A 90 -17.32 -66.78 -13.96
N LYS A 91 -18.49 -67.09 -13.39
CA LYS A 91 -19.21 -66.17 -12.49
C LYS A 91 -18.39 -65.84 -11.25
N LYS A 92 -17.75 -66.85 -10.64
CA LYS A 92 -16.90 -66.65 -9.46
C LYS A 92 -15.67 -65.80 -9.78
N ASN A 93 -15.00 -66.07 -10.90
CA ASN A 93 -13.84 -65.31 -11.34
C ASN A 93 -14.22 -63.85 -11.68
N ALA A 94 -15.36 -63.64 -12.34
CA ALA A 94 -15.87 -62.29 -12.61
C ALA A 94 -16.18 -61.52 -11.32
N ALA A 95 -16.85 -62.16 -10.34
CA ALA A 95 -17.14 -61.55 -9.05
C ALA A 95 -15.87 -61.16 -8.28
N ALA A 96 -14.88 -62.07 -8.23
CA ALA A 96 -13.59 -61.79 -7.58
C ALA A 96 -12.80 -60.67 -8.28
N ALA A 97 -12.86 -60.60 -9.61
CA ALA A 97 -12.23 -59.52 -10.36
C ALA A 97 -12.90 -58.16 -10.07
N LEU A 98 -14.23 -58.12 -10.00
CA LEU A 98 -14.99 -56.93 -9.64
C LEU A 98 -14.66 -56.46 -8.21
N GLU A 99 -14.66 -57.37 -7.24
CA GLU A 99 -14.34 -57.04 -5.84
C GLU A 99 -12.90 -56.51 -5.70
N SER A 100 -11.93 -57.10 -6.41
CA SER A 100 -10.55 -56.61 -6.42
C SER A 100 -10.45 -55.21 -7.05
N ALA A 101 -11.18 -54.97 -8.15
CA ALA A 101 -11.21 -53.66 -8.80
C ALA A 101 -11.85 -52.60 -7.88
N GLU A 102 -12.94 -52.94 -7.19
CA GLU A 102 -13.62 -52.05 -6.26
C GLU A 102 -12.73 -51.73 -5.04
N ALA A 103 -12.05 -52.72 -4.47
CA ALA A 103 -11.12 -52.53 -3.37
C ALA A 103 -9.96 -51.59 -3.76
N LYS A 104 -9.41 -51.76 -4.98
CA LYS A 104 -8.40 -50.84 -5.53
C LYS A 104 -8.95 -49.44 -5.71
N ALA A 105 -10.13 -49.29 -6.29
CA ALA A 105 -10.77 -47.99 -6.49
C ALA A 105 -10.99 -47.26 -5.15
N LYS A 106 -11.56 -47.94 -4.14
CA LYS A 106 -11.73 -47.40 -2.79
C LYS A 106 -10.42 -46.99 -2.15
N SER A 107 -9.37 -47.81 -2.27
CA SER A 107 -8.05 -47.47 -1.76
C SER A 107 -7.45 -46.24 -2.44
N THR A 108 -7.57 -46.12 -3.77
CA THR A 108 -7.07 -44.94 -4.50
C THR A 108 -7.84 -43.67 -4.12
N LEU A 109 -9.15 -43.77 -3.95
CA LEU A 109 -10.00 -42.66 -3.54
C LEU A 109 -9.65 -42.20 -2.11
N ALA A 110 -9.54 -43.13 -1.15
CA ALA A 110 -9.12 -42.78 0.21
C ALA A 110 -7.73 -42.14 0.27
N ALA A 111 -6.79 -42.60 -0.58
CA ALA A 111 -5.46 -41.99 -0.68
C ALA A 111 -5.49 -40.60 -1.32
N ALA A 112 -6.40 -40.34 -2.27
CA ALA A 112 -6.60 -39.03 -2.86
C ALA A 112 -7.25 -38.07 -1.86
N GLU A 113 -8.29 -38.50 -1.14
CA GLU A 113 -8.95 -37.73 -0.09
C GLU A 113 -7.99 -37.35 1.04
N SER A 114 -7.17 -38.30 1.51
CA SER A 114 -6.16 -38.03 2.54
C SER A 114 -5.16 -36.96 2.09
N ARG A 115 -4.71 -37.00 0.83
CA ARG A 115 -3.84 -35.96 0.27
C ARG A 115 -4.58 -34.63 0.13
N GLY A 116 -5.81 -34.64 -0.36
CA GLY A 116 -6.66 -33.45 -0.50
C GLY A 116 -6.87 -32.75 0.84
N ARG A 117 -7.19 -33.51 1.90
CA ARG A 117 -7.33 -32.99 3.26
C ARG A 117 -6.04 -32.32 3.75
N LYS A 118 -4.88 -32.90 3.51
CA LYS A 118 -3.59 -32.29 3.90
C LYS A 118 -3.31 -30.98 3.16
N TYR A 119 -3.66 -30.89 1.88
CA TYR A 119 -3.52 -29.64 1.14
C TYR A 119 -4.46 -28.56 1.65
N ILE A 120 -5.70 -28.93 2.01
CA ILE A 120 -6.66 -28.00 2.62
C ILE A 120 -6.15 -27.55 3.99
N GLU A 121 -5.74 -28.47 4.86
CA GLU A 121 -5.22 -28.16 6.20
C GLU A 121 -3.98 -27.25 6.12
N ALA A 122 -3.06 -27.51 5.19
CA ALA A 122 -1.90 -26.64 4.96
C ALA A 122 -2.32 -25.24 4.48
N ALA A 123 -3.27 -25.16 3.54
CA ALA A 123 -3.77 -23.88 3.05
C ALA A 123 -4.53 -23.10 4.13
N GLU A 124 -5.29 -23.78 4.99
CA GLU A 124 -5.97 -23.20 6.14
C GLU A 124 -4.98 -22.68 7.18
N ALA A 125 -3.92 -23.43 7.47
CA ALA A 125 -2.83 -22.99 8.36
C ALA A 125 -2.12 -21.76 7.79
N ASP A 126 -1.72 -21.78 6.52
CA ASP A 126 -1.07 -20.64 5.86
C ASP A 126 -1.99 -19.40 5.86
N ALA A 127 -3.28 -19.58 5.58
CA ALA A 127 -4.26 -18.49 5.65
C ALA A 127 -4.38 -17.93 7.07
N SER A 128 -4.39 -18.80 8.10
CA SER A 128 -4.44 -18.35 9.50
C SER A 128 -3.19 -17.57 9.91
N ASP A 129 -2.02 -17.98 9.43
CA ASP A 129 -0.76 -17.27 9.68
C ASP A 129 -0.74 -15.91 9.00
N ILE A 130 -1.23 -15.80 7.76
CA ILE A 130 -1.36 -14.53 7.03
C ILE A 130 -2.31 -13.57 7.76
N VAL A 131 -3.42 -14.07 8.28
CA VAL A 131 -4.35 -13.23 9.06
C VAL A 131 -3.68 -12.77 10.35
N ALA A 132 -3.00 -13.67 11.07
CA ALA A 132 -2.32 -13.33 12.31
C ALA A 132 -1.17 -12.31 12.10
N THR A 133 -0.42 -12.39 10.99
CA THR A 133 0.59 -11.40 10.66
C THR A 133 -0.02 -10.05 10.29
N ALA A 134 -1.09 -10.05 9.47
CA ALA A 134 -1.79 -8.83 9.09
C ALA A 134 -2.41 -8.12 10.30
N GLU A 135 -2.96 -8.87 11.26
CA GLU A 135 -3.49 -8.30 12.51
C GLU A 135 -2.37 -7.65 13.34
N ARG A 136 -1.24 -8.33 13.54
CA ARG A 136 -0.09 -7.76 14.26
C ARG A 136 0.46 -6.50 13.59
N GLU A 137 0.64 -6.54 12.27
CA GLU A 137 1.10 -5.38 11.51
C GLU A 137 0.11 -4.21 11.61
N GLY A 138 -1.20 -4.51 11.57
CA GLY A 138 -2.26 -3.54 11.77
C GLY A 138 -2.21 -2.89 13.16
N GLU A 139 -2.04 -3.70 14.21
CA GLU A 139 -1.92 -3.21 15.59
C GLU A 139 -0.66 -2.36 15.78
N ASP A 140 0.48 -2.79 15.25
CA ASP A 140 1.74 -2.05 15.31
C ASP A 140 1.63 -0.69 14.59
N LEU A 141 1.01 -0.67 13.41
CA LEU A 141 0.77 0.55 12.65
C LEU A 141 -0.16 1.50 13.42
N LEU A 142 -1.25 0.99 14.01
CA LEU A 142 -2.14 1.79 14.84
C LEU A 142 -1.44 2.34 16.08
N ALA A 143 -0.62 1.53 16.76
CA ALA A 143 0.15 1.94 17.92
C ALA A 143 1.17 3.03 17.55
N ALA A 144 1.87 2.88 16.42
CA ALA A 144 2.79 3.88 15.90
C ALA A 144 2.05 5.19 15.58
N ARG A 145 0.95 5.14 14.83
CA ARG A 145 0.13 6.32 14.50
C ARG A 145 -0.42 7.02 15.73
N LYS A 146 -0.83 6.28 16.75
CA LYS A 146 -1.30 6.85 18.03
C LYS A 146 -0.18 7.60 18.76
N ARG A 147 1.04 7.06 18.79
CA ARG A 147 2.21 7.74 19.39
C ARG A 147 2.61 8.99 18.60
N GLU A 148 2.63 8.91 17.27
CA GLU A 148 2.89 10.05 16.38
C GLU A 148 1.84 11.14 16.58
N ALA A 149 0.55 10.78 16.57
CA ALA A 149 -0.54 11.72 16.80
C ALA A 149 -0.42 12.41 18.16
N ASN A 150 -0.16 11.65 19.23
CA ASN A 150 0.06 12.22 20.56
C ASN A 150 1.25 13.18 20.60
N THR A 151 2.34 12.83 19.92
CA THR A 151 3.54 13.69 19.81
C THR A 151 3.21 14.99 19.08
N THR A 152 2.53 14.90 17.94
CA THR A 152 2.10 16.07 17.16
C THR A 152 1.17 16.98 17.96
N VAL A 153 0.17 16.42 18.63
CA VAL A 153 -0.76 17.18 19.48
C VAL A 153 -0.01 17.84 20.65
N SER A 154 0.92 17.13 21.29
CA SER A 154 1.73 17.72 22.36
C SER A 154 2.62 18.86 21.87
N ASN A 155 3.20 18.73 20.68
CA ASN A 155 4.03 19.78 20.08
C ASN A 155 3.17 21.01 19.71
N ALA A 156 2.02 20.79 19.07
CA ALA A 156 1.08 21.85 18.72
C ALA A 156 0.59 22.62 19.96
N LYS A 157 0.31 21.91 21.08
CA LYS A 157 -0.06 22.56 22.34
C LYS A 157 1.05 23.45 22.88
N ARG A 158 2.29 22.95 22.93
CA ARG A 158 3.45 23.74 23.38
C ARG A 158 3.71 24.95 22.48
N GLU A 159 3.53 24.81 21.18
CA GLU A 159 3.67 25.91 20.23
C GLU A 159 2.57 26.96 20.39
N ALA A 160 1.32 26.53 20.58
CA ALA A 160 0.21 27.42 20.89
C ALA A 160 0.45 28.21 22.18
N GLU A 161 0.90 27.54 23.25
CA GLU A 161 1.26 28.19 24.52
C GLU A 161 2.38 29.23 24.32
N ARG A 162 3.41 28.90 23.53
CA ARG A 162 4.47 29.86 23.19
C ARG A 162 3.94 31.05 22.41
N MET A 163 3.09 30.84 21.40
CA MET A 163 2.49 31.94 20.63
C MET A 163 1.66 32.87 21.52
N VAL A 164 0.85 32.31 22.42
CA VAL A 164 0.06 33.09 23.39
C VAL A 164 0.98 33.90 24.31
N GLN A 165 2.05 33.29 24.82
CA GLN A 165 3.01 33.99 25.68
C GLN A 165 3.72 35.13 24.93
N THR A 166 4.17 34.88 23.70
CA THR A 166 4.79 35.90 22.86
C THR A 166 3.81 37.05 22.59
N ALA A 167 2.59 36.75 22.16
CA ALA A 167 1.57 37.76 21.89
C ALA A 167 1.24 38.58 23.16
N THR A 168 1.20 37.95 24.33
CA THR A 168 0.96 38.64 25.60
C THR A 168 2.09 39.62 25.95
N THR A 169 3.33 39.21 25.72
CA THR A 169 4.51 40.08 25.89
C THR A 169 4.45 41.26 24.91
N GLU A 170 4.23 41.00 23.62
CA GLU A 170 4.14 42.03 22.58
C GLU A 170 3.02 43.04 22.87
N ILE A 171 1.84 42.58 23.34
CA ILE A 171 0.76 43.48 23.75
C ILE A 171 1.20 44.39 24.90
N THR A 172 1.91 43.85 25.88
CA THR A 172 2.40 44.62 27.03
C THR A 172 3.43 45.66 26.60
N GLU A 173 4.36 45.28 25.75
CA GLU A 173 5.34 46.18 25.14
C GLU A 173 4.67 47.29 24.32
N TYR A 174 3.69 46.93 23.49
CA TYR A 174 2.95 47.89 22.68
C TYR A 174 2.14 48.87 23.56
N ARG A 175 1.51 48.40 24.64
CA ARG A 175 0.82 49.27 25.60
C ARG A 175 1.78 50.24 26.28
N SER A 176 2.96 49.77 26.68
CA SER A 176 4.00 50.61 27.27
C SER A 176 4.47 51.69 26.28
N TRP A 177 4.74 51.30 25.04
CA TRP A 177 5.12 52.21 23.96
C TRP A 177 4.04 53.26 23.68
N LEU A 178 2.77 52.83 23.56
CA LEU A 178 1.65 53.76 23.39
C LEU A 178 1.55 54.77 24.54
N SER A 179 1.72 54.32 25.79
CA SER A 179 1.71 55.21 26.95
C SER A 179 2.85 56.24 26.88
N GLN A 180 4.04 55.85 26.42
CA GLN A 180 5.16 56.77 26.22
C GLN A 180 4.84 57.80 25.12
N VAL A 181 4.31 57.34 23.98
CA VAL A 181 3.94 58.22 22.86
C VAL A 181 2.85 59.22 23.27
N ILE A 182 1.82 58.78 24.00
CA ILE A 182 0.77 59.67 24.51
C ILE A 182 1.37 60.72 25.44
N SER A 183 2.23 60.31 26.38
CA SER A 183 2.87 61.25 27.31
C SER A 183 3.74 62.31 26.62
N GLU A 184 4.47 61.90 25.56
CA GLU A 184 5.28 62.82 24.76
C GLU A 184 4.40 63.73 23.90
N ALA A 185 3.31 63.22 23.34
CA ALA A 185 2.34 64.03 22.60
C ALA A 185 1.70 65.11 23.51
N GLU A 186 1.29 64.76 24.72
CA GLU A 186 0.76 65.73 25.71
C GLU A 186 1.82 66.76 26.12
N ARG A 187 3.08 66.34 26.28
CA ARG A 187 4.19 67.25 26.55
C ARG A 187 4.39 68.24 25.41
N LEU A 188 4.45 67.75 24.17
CA LEU A 188 4.61 68.59 22.98
C LEU A 188 3.44 69.56 22.83
N TYR A 189 2.21 69.10 23.07
CA TYR A 189 1.02 69.95 23.06
C TYR A 189 1.11 71.08 24.10
N ARG A 190 1.52 70.78 25.35
CA ARG A 190 1.74 71.79 26.39
C ARG A 190 2.80 72.82 25.98
N ILE A 191 3.94 72.35 25.46
CA ILE A 191 5.02 73.24 24.99
C ILE A 191 4.51 74.13 23.85
N GLN A 192 3.77 73.57 22.90
CA GLN A 192 3.20 74.31 21.80
C GLN A 192 2.23 75.39 22.29
N SER A 193 1.31 75.05 23.19
CA SER A 193 0.38 76.02 23.79
C SER A 193 1.13 77.15 24.51
N GLN A 194 2.11 76.82 25.37
CA GLN A 194 2.92 77.83 26.06
C GLN A 194 3.70 78.73 25.09
N SER A 195 4.21 78.16 23.99
CA SER A 195 4.91 78.94 22.96
C SER A 195 3.98 79.88 22.21
N LEU A 196 2.72 79.47 21.97
CA LEU A 196 1.69 80.31 21.36
C LEU A 196 1.27 81.43 22.31
N ASP A 197 1.02 81.13 23.59
CA ASP A 197 0.69 82.14 24.60
C ASP A 197 1.83 83.15 24.78
N ALA A 198 3.08 82.70 24.79
CA ALA A 198 4.25 83.56 24.85
C ALA A 198 4.36 84.46 23.62
N ALA A 199 4.10 83.92 22.42
CA ALA A 199 4.08 84.69 21.18
C ALA A 199 2.93 85.72 21.16
N GLU A 200 1.73 85.35 21.63
CA GLU A 200 0.58 86.25 21.73
C GLU A 200 0.88 87.41 22.70
N ASN A 201 1.44 87.11 23.86
CA ASN A 201 1.87 88.14 24.81
C ASN A 201 2.94 89.07 24.22
N ALA A 202 3.92 88.53 23.48
CA ALA A 202 4.93 89.35 22.81
C ALA A 202 4.32 90.26 21.72
N ILE A 203 3.35 89.76 20.96
CA ILE A 203 2.59 90.55 19.97
C ILE A 203 1.82 91.66 20.67
N ASN A 204 1.11 91.36 21.77
CA ASN A 204 0.36 92.37 22.53
C ASN A 204 1.30 93.46 23.08
N GLN A 205 2.46 93.08 23.63
CA GLN A 205 3.47 94.06 24.06
C GLN A 205 3.98 94.91 22.90
N SER A 206 4.23 94.30 21.74
CA SER A 206 4.64 95.05 20.54
C SER A 206 3.57 96.04 20.07
N ARG A 207 2.29 95.66 20.11
CA ARG A 207 1.16 96.53 19.77
C ARG A 207 1.08 97.71 20.73
N GLN A 208 1.17 97.47 22.03
CA GLN A 208 1.19 98.53 23.05
C GLN A 208 2.36 99.51 22.83
N ARG A 209 3.54 99.00 22.45
CA ARG A 209 4.70 99.85 22.10
C ARG A 209 4.44 100.66 20.83
N LEU A 210 3.81 100.07 19.82
CA LEU A 210 3.41 100.76 18.59
C LEU A 210 2.36 101.84 18.87
N ASP A 211 1.32 101.55 19.66
CA ASP A 211 0.30 102.52 20.06
C ASP A 211 0.95 103.69 20.83
N SER A 212 1.87 103.38 21.75
CA SER A 212 2.63 104.40 22.48
C SER A 212 3.51 105.23 21.56
N ALA A 213 4.17 104.62 20.58
CA ALA A 213 5.00 105.32 19.59
C ALA A 213 4.15 106.18 18.65
N PHE A 214 2.98 105.70 18.23
CA PHE A 214 2.04 106.42 17.39
C PHE A 214 1.47 107.65 18.12
N ASN A 215 1.05 107.49 19.38
CA ASN A 215 0.62 108.61 20.21
C ASN A 215 1.74 109.65 20.36
N ARG A 216 2.97 109.22 20.64
CA ARG A 216 4.15 110.13 20.69
C ARG A 216 4.40 110.82 19.35
N LEU A 217 4.24 110.12 18.23
CA LEU A 217 4.40 110.71 16.90
C LEU A 217 3.30 111.72 16.59
N SER A 218 2.05 111.44 16.98
CA SER A 218 0.92 112.35 16.85
C SER A 218 1.11 113.61 17.70
N ASP A 219 1.56 113.43 18.94
CA ASP A 219 1.94 114.54 19.83
C ASP A 219 3.07 115.36 19.22
N LEU A 220 4.09 114.71 18.66
CA LEU A 220 5.21 115.39 17.99
C LEU A 220 4.75 116.09 16.71
N GLN A 221 3.86 115.50 15.92
CA GLN A 221 3.26 116.13 14.74
C GLN A 221 2.48 117.39 15.15
N ARG A 222 1.71 117.32 16.23
CA ARG A 222 1.00 118.49 16.78
C ARG A 222 1.99 119.58 17.21
N GLN A 223 3.05 119.21 17.94
CA GLN A 223 4.11 120.14 18.34
C GLN A 223 4.83 120.76 17.13
N VAL A 224 5.12 119.99 16.08
CA VAL A 224 5.75 120.49 14.85
C VAL A 224 4.82 121.42 14.10
N ASN A 225 3.53 121.09 13.97
CA ASN A 225 2.54 121.97 13.34
C ASN A 225 2.36 123.28 14.13
N ASP A 226 2.33 123.23 15.45
CA ASP A 226 2.29 124.43 16.31
C ASP A 226 3.58 125.27 16.17
N ALA A 227 4.72 124.63 15.86
CA ALA A 227 6.02 125.27 15.68
C ALA A 227 6.32 125.74 14.23
N ILE A 228 5.39 125.59 13.29
CA ILE A 228 5.57 126.01 11.88
C ILE A 228 4.55 127.12 11.55
N ARG A 229 5.04 128.25 11.05
CA ARG A 229 4.20 129.36 10.54
C ARG A 229 3.57 129.01 9.18
N PRO A 230 2.50 129.70 8.75
CA PRO A 230 1.84 129.45 7.44
C PRO A 230 2.75 129.57 6.20
N ASP A 231 3.92 130.19 6.36
CA ASP A 231 4.99 130.42 5.36
C ASP A 231 6.07 129.30 5.35
N GLY A 232 5.95 128.26 6.19
CA GLY A 232 6.82 127.08 6.13
C GLY A 232 8.18 127.21 6.82
N THR A 233 8.45 128.31 7.55
CA THR A 233 9.67 128.49 8.35
C THR A 233 9.45 128.15 9.84
N PRO A 234 10.39 127.46 10.52
CA PRO A 234 10.24 127.03 11.92
C PRO A 234 10.29 128.23 12.88
N THR A 235 9.37 128.29 13.84
CA THR A 235 9.38 129.31 14.89
C THR A 235 10.49 129.01 15.90
N GLY A 236 11.48 129.90 15.95
CA GLY A 236 12.74 129.69 16.67
C GLY A 236 12.58 129.37 18.14
N ASP A 237 13.02 128.17 18.52
CA ASP A 237 13.41 127.83 19.89
C ASP A 237 14.88 127.39 19.86
N SER A 238 15.76 128.08 20.58
CA SER A 238 17.23 127.99 20.43
C SER A 238 17.80 126.60 20.77
N LYS A 239 17.02 125.77 21.44
CA LYS A 239 17.35 124.38 21.79
C LYS A 239 17.25 123.41 20.60
N VAL A 240 16.46 123.73 19.57
CA VAL A 240 16.34 122.90 18.37
C VAL A 240 17.57 123.07 17.48
N VAL A 241 18.10 124.29 17.37
CA VAL A 241 19.36 124.59 16.66
C VAL A 241 20.55 123.86 17.30
N ALA A 242 20.62 123.83 18.64
CA ALA A 242 21.68 123.12 19.37
C ALA A 242 21.62 121.59 19.21
N ARG A 243 20.41 121.00 19.14
CA ARG A 243 20.24 119.57 18.90
C ARG A 243 20.52 119.15 17.46
N ILE A 244 20.20 120.00 16.47
CA ILE A 244 20.54 119.76 15.06
C ILE A 244 22.06 119.79 14.87
N ALA A 245 22.77 120.71 15.55
CA ALA A 245 24.24 120.75 15.56
C ALA A 245 24.88 119.48 16.18
N ALA A 246 24.35 118.99 17.31
CA ALA A 246 24.85 117.77 17.96
C ALA A 246 24.53 116.47 17.18
N ALA A 247 23.43 116.44 16.42
CA ALA A 247 23.08 115.33 15.56
C ALA A 247 23.89 115.30 14.25
N GLN A 248 24.44 116.44 13.80
CA GLN A 248 25.35 116.51 12.66
C GLN A 248 26.77 115.99 12.97
N GLU A 249 27.21 115.98 14.24
CA GLU A 249 28.53 115.43 14.64
C GLU A 249 28.53 113.92 14.92
N SER A 250 27.37 113.30 15.15
CA SER A 250 27.26 111.85 15.47
C SER A 250 26.82 110.99 14.27
N GLY A 251 26.77 111.58 13.07
CA GLY A 251 26.46 110.92 11.81
C GLY A 251 27.70 110.36 11.09
N ALA A 252 28.43 109.41 11.67
CA ALA A 252 29.40 108.58 10.94
C ALA A 252 29.62 107.20 11.60
N ALA A 253 29.51 106.14 10.79
CA ALA A 253 29.66 104.70 11.09
C ALA A 253 28.44 104.01 11.75
N LYS A 254 27.38 103.62 11.02
CA LYS A 254 27.27 102.45 10.08
C LYS A 254 27.89 101.16 10.67
N SER A 255 27.07 100.24 11.18
CA SER A 255 26.39 99.13 10.48
C SER A 255 27.27 97.90 10.23
N SER A 256 26.90 96.74 10.79
CA SER A 256 27.00 95.39 10.19
C SER A 256 26.59 94.36 11.27
N GLU A 257 25.44 93.71 11.14
CA GLU A 257 25.23 92.44 10.43
C GLU A 257 25.82 91.19 11.13
N LYS A 258 24.91 90.44 11.77
CA LYS A 258 24.58 89.02 11.51
C LYS A 258 25.74 88.02 11.27
N LYS A 259 25.82 87.00 12.13
CA LYS A 259 26.00 85.55 11.83
C LYS A 259 26.09 84.73 13.13
N THR A 260 25.09 83.92 13.49
CA THR A 260 24.95 82.47 13.23
C THR A 260 26.17 81.58 13.54
N ALA A 261 26.01 80.77 14.60
CA ALA A 261 26.36 79.35 14.80
C ALA A 261 27.80 78.82 14.55
N GLN A 262 28.45 78.28 15.60
CA GLN A 262 28.71 76.83 15.79
C GLN A 262 29.80 76.57 16.87
N LYS A 263 29.40 75.93 17.97
CA LYS A 263 30.17 75.01 18.83
C LYS A 263 29.15 73.94 19.23
N SER A 264 29.38 72.63 19.30
CA SER A 264 30.54 71.76 19.17
C SER A 264 29.98 70.37 19.51
N ALA A 265 30.31 69.31 18.77
CA ALA A 265 30.58 67.94 19.28
C ALA A 265 30.36 66.86 18.21
N THR A 266 31.48 66.39 17.68
CA THR A 266 31.85 64.97 17.62
C THR A 266 31.08 64.06 16.66
N GLN A 267 31.52 64.04 15.40
CA GLN A 267 31.62 62.78 14.65
C GLN A 267 32.79 61.95 15.20
N LYS A 268 32.49 60.79 15.81
CA LYS A 268 33.48 59.72 16.01
C LYS A 268 32.99 58.45 15.32
N LYS A 269 33.84 58.02 14.38
CA LYS A 269 33.90 56.76 13.64
C LYS A 269 33.48 55.53 14.46
N SER A 270 32.82 54.58 13.81
CA SER A 270 33.29 53.19 13.58
C SER A 270 32.16 52.38 12.92
N LYS A 271 32.31 51.88 11.69
CA LYS A 271 33.00 50.65 11.24
C LYS A 271 31.94 49.66 10.69
N LYS A 272 31.90 49.62 9.36
CA LYS A 272 31.84 48.44 8.50
C LYS A 272 32.16 47.09 9.20
N ALA A 273 31.24 46.13 9.09
CA ALA A 273 31.46 44.69 8.83
C ALA A 273 30.06 44.02 8.82
N GLN A 274 29.47 43.63 7.68
CA GLN A 274 29.77 42.48 6.82
C GLN A 274 29.59 41.12 7.51
N SER A 275 28.47 40.46 7.18
CA SER A 275 28.30 39.03 6.85
C SER A 275 29.08 37.95 7.65
N LYS A 276 28.33 37.09 8.34
CA LYS A 276 28.34 35.61 8.22
C LYS A 276 27.28 35.04 9.20
N ARG A 277 26.21 34.37 8.76
CA ARG A 277 26.08 33.00 8.21
C ARG A 277 25.80 31.96 9.33
N ARG A 278 24.85 31.06 9.03
CA ARG A 278 24.44 29.82 9.75
C ARG A 278 23.44 30.11 10.88
N ARG A 279 22.38 29.32 11.08
CA ARG A 279 22.11 27.94 10.67
C ARG A 279 20.61 27.71 10.72
#